data_AF-A0A1I8APP7-F1
#
_entry.id   AF-A0A1I8APP7-F1
#
_cell.length_a   1.000
_cell.length_b   1.000
_cell.length_c   1.000
_cell.angle_alpha   90.00
_cell.angle_beta   90.00
_cell.angle_gamma   90.00
#
_symmetry.space_group_name_H-M   'P 1'
#
loop_
_entity.id
_entity.type
_entity.pdbx_description
1 polymer ?
#
loop_
_entity_poly.entity_id
_entity_poly.type
_entity_poly.pdbx_seq_one_letter_code
_entity_poly.pdbx_strand_id
1 'polypeptide(L)'
;MRAPSGARIVLLDDNPWPGGQIWRDGPQASVPTQAQRLREHVGALNNVQHHPQTRVIAATGPRQLLVEDAERGWVIDYDTLILCTGARELLLPFPGWTLPGVTGAGGLQALIKGGLP
;
A
#
# COMPACT_ATOMS: atom_id res chain seq x y z
N MET A 1 15.29 -1.64 -8.41
CA MET A 1 15.64 -0.39 -9.12
C MET A 1 16.24 0.55 -8.07
N ARG A 2 17.52 0.94 -8.19
CA ARG A 2 18.14 1.87 -7.22
C ARG A 2 17.80 3.29 -7.69
N ALA A 3 17.21 4.10 -6.81
CA ALA A 3 17.17 5.53 -7.05
C ALA A 3 18.62 6.05 -7.13
N PRO A 4 18.95 6.94 -8.08
CA PRO A 4 20.24 7.63 -8.06
C PRO A 4 20.42 8.31 -6.70
N SER A 5 21.62 8.21 -6.11
CA SER A 5 21.96 8.89 -4.87
C SER A 5 21.82 10.40 -5.06
N GLY A 6 20.70 10.98 -4.63
CA GLY A 6 20.40 12.41 -4.76
C GLY A 6 19.00 12.75 -5.30
N ALA A 7 18.27 11.79 -5.88
CA ALA A 7 16.88 12.06 -6.29
C ALA A 7 15.98 12.25 -5.07
N ARG A 8 15.06 13.22 -5.13
CA ARG A 8 13.96 13.35 -4.15
C ARG A 8 12.91 12.29 -4.47
N ILE A 9 12.58 11.48 -3.48
CA ILE A 9 11.66 10.35 -3.61
C ILE A 9 10.42 10.64 -2.78
N VAL A 10 9.25 10.43 -3.38
CA VAL A 10 7.99 10.41 -2.66
C VAL A 10 7.46 8.98 -2.64
N LEU A 11 7.19 8.46 -1.45
CA LEU A 11 6.57 7.15 -1.24
C LEU A 11 5.13 7.37 -0.74
N LEU A 12 4.15 6.89 -1.50
CA LEU A 12 2.73 6.93 -1.16
C LEU A 12 2.25 5.52 -0.86
N ASP A 13 1.50 5.35 0.22
CA ASP A 13 0.86 4.09 0.60
C ASP A 13 -0.49 4.39 1.27
N ASP A 14 -1.52 3.61 0.97
CA ASP A 14 -2.85 3.77 1.57
C ASP A 14 -2.95 3.14 2.98
N ASN A 15 -1.97 2.33 3.36
CA ASN A 15 -1.86 1.73 4.68
C ASN A 15 -1.10 2.66 5.65
N PRO A 16 -1.33 2.52 6.97
CA PRO A 16 -0.57 3.26 7.98
C PRO A 16 0.92 2.91 8.01
N TRP A 17 1.27 1.66 7.66
CA TRP A 17 2.63 1.13 7.75
C TRP A 17 3.06 0.46 6.44
N PRO A 18 4.32 0.67 5.98
CA PRO A 18 4.84 -0.01 4.81
C PRO A 18 4.88 -1.53 4.98
N GLY A 19 4.53 -2.27 3.92
CA GLY A 19 4.58 -3.74 3.94
C GLY A 19 3.47 -4.45 3.16
N GLY A 20 2.49 -3.70 2.67
CA GLY A 20 1.40 -4.22 1.85
C GLY A 20 0.64 -5.37 2.52
N GLN A 21 0.22 -6.37 1.73
CA GLN A 21 -0.55 -7.52 2.23
C GLN A 21 0.30 -8.56 3.00
N ILE A 22 1.64 -8.49 2.88
CA ILE A 22 2.55 -9.47 3.49
C ILE A 22 2.78 -9.13 4.96
N TRP A 23 3.24 -7.91 5.25
CA TRP A 23 3.51 -7.43 6.62
C TRP A 23 2.40 -6.52 7.11
N ARG A 24 1.14 -6.90 6.87
CA ARG A 24 -0.02 -6.16 7.36
C ARG A 24 -0.10 -6.32 8.88
N ASP A 25 -0.02 -5.20 9.58
CA ASP A 25 -0.07 -5.14 11.04
C ASP A 25 -1.54 -5.22 11.50
N GLY A 26 -2.00 -6.43 11.80
CA GLY A 26 -3.23 -6.65 12.56
C GLY A 26 -2.97 -6.67 14.07
N PRO A 27 -4.02 -6.65 14.92
CA PRO A 27 -3.88 -6.61 16.39
C PRO A 27 -3.04 -7.73 17.00
N GLN A 28 -2.90 -8.86 16.30
CA GLN A 28 -2.09 -10.02 16.71
C GLN A 28 -0.90 -10.30 15.78
N ALA A 29 -0.61 -9.40 14.83
CA ALA A 29 0.45 -9.64 13.86
C ALA A 29 1.84 -9.45 14.49
N SER A 30 2.67 -10.49 14.45
CA SER A 30 4.10 -10.37 14.73
C SER A 30 4.81 -9.94 13.45
N VAL A 31 5.29 -8.69 13.43
CA VAL A 31 6.06 -8.16 12.31
C VAL A 31 7.47 -8.72 12.36
N PRO A 32 7.96 -9.43 11.31
CA PRO A 32 9.31 -9.97 11.32
C PRO A 32 10.38 -8.89 11.47
N THR A 33 11.48 -9.19 12.15
CA THR A 33 12.60 -8.24 12.35
C THR A 33 13.13 -7.66 11.04
N GLN A 34 13.10 -8.42 9.95
CA GLN A 34 13.49 -7.93 8.63
C GLN A 34 12.60 -6.76 8.15
N ALA A 35 11.30 -6.85 8.37
CA ALA A 35 10.35 -5.81 7.98
C ALA A 35 10.56 -4.54 8.80
N GLN A 36 10.78 -4.69 10.11
CA GLN A 36 11.12 -3.58 11.01
C GLN A 36 12.37 -2.85 10.55
N ARG A 37 13.46 -3.58 10.28
CA ARG A 37 14.72 -3.00 9.77
C ARG A 37 14.55 -2.25 8.45
N LEU A 38 13.73 -2.79 7.53
CA LEU A 38 13.48 -2.11 6.26
C LEU A 38 12.66 -0.83 6.43
N ARG A 39 11.66 -0.83 7.31
CA ARG A 39 10.89 0.38 7.66
C ARG A 39 11.80 1.44 8.27
N GLU A 40 12.63 1.06 9.24
CA GLU A 40 13.62 1.95 9.87
C GLU A 40 14.61 2.51 8.85
N HIS A 41 15.14 1.66 7.97
CA HIS A 41 16.09 2.07 6.95
C HIS A 41 15.49 3.11 5.98
N VAL A 42 14.26 2.89 5.52
CA VAL A 42 13.55 3.85 4.66
C VAL A 42 13.28 5.16 5.41
N GLY A 43 12.87 5.10 6.68
CA GLY A 43 12.64 6.28 7.51
C GLY A 43 13.90 7.09 7.81
N ALA A 44 15.09 6.47 7.74
CA ALA A 44 16.37 7.15 7.93
C ALA A 44 16.91 7.84 6.66
N LEU A 45 16.27 7.66 5.50
CA LEU A 45 16.71 8.28 4.25
C LEU A 45 16.22 9.73 4.15
N ASN A 46 17.14 10.69 4.20
CA ASN A 46 16.81 12.13 4.14
C ASN A 46 16.21 12.60 2.81
N ASN A 47 16.31 11.80 1.74
CA ASN A 47 15.77 12.11 0.42
C ASN A 47 14.46 11.37 0.12
N VAL A 48 13.88 10.66 1.09
CA VAL A 48 12.59 9.97 0.95
C VAL A 48 11.55 10.67 1.82
N GLN A 49 10.51 11.18 1.19
CA GLN A 49 9.32 11.67 1.86
C GLN A 49 8.24 10.59 1.79
N HIS A 50 7.85 10.06 2.95
CA HIS A 50 6.81 9.04 3.05
C HIS A 50 5.48 9.68 3.46
N HIS A 51 4.43 9.43 2.68
CA HIS A 51 3.05 9.78 2.98
C HIS A 51 2.23 8.49 3.20
N PRO A 52 2.14 8.01 4.45
CA PRO A 52 1.25 6.90 4.79
C PRO A 52 -0.22 7.35 4.70
N GLN A 53 -1.13 6.38 4.67
CA GLN A 53 -2.58 6.62 4.58
C GLN A 53 -2.98 7.61 3.46
N THR A 54 -2.20 7.64 2.38
CA THR A 54 -2.37 8.56 1.26
C THR A 54 -2.68 7.78 0.00
N ARG A 55 -3.81 8.10 -0.63
CA ARG A 55 -4.31 7.41 -1.82
C ARG A 55 -4.03 8.22 -3.06
N VAL A 56 -3.62 7.55 -4.13
CA VAL A 56 -3.64 8.12 -5.47
C VAL A 56 -5.04 7.94 -6.05
N ILE A 57 -5.71 9.04 -6.38
CA ILE A 57 -7.09 9.03 -6.85
C ILE A 57 -7.15 9.04 -8.37
N ALA A 58 -6.33 9.88 -9.00
CA ALA A 58 -6.33 10.01 -10.46
C ALA A 58 -4.99 10.56 -10.97
N ALA A 59 -4.69 10.25 -12.24
CA ALA A 59 -3.75 11.05 -13.01
C ALA A 59 -4.51 12.24 -13.61
N THR A 60 -4.14 13.46 -13.22
CA THR A 60 -4.86 14.69 -13.62
C THR A 60 -4.24 15.41 -14.81
N GLY A 61 -3.05 14.99 -15.24
CA GLY A 61 -2.32 15.59 -16.34
C GLY A 61 -1.00 14.86 -16.61
N PRO A 62 -0.21 15.35 -17.57
CA PRO A 62 1.10 14.77 -17.86
C PRO A 62 2.00 14.83 -16.61
N ARG A 63 2.32 13.65 -16.08
CA ARG A 63 3.15 13.48 -14.88
C ARG A 63 2.60 14.15 -13.61
N GLN A 64 1.27 14.15 -13.47
CA GLN A 64 0.59 14.67 -12.29
C GLN A 64 -0.32 13.62 -11.67
N LEU A 65 -0.24 13.47 -10.35
CA LEU A 65 -1.14 12.63 -9.57
C LEU A 65 -1.94 13.49 -8.60
N LEU A 66 -3.26 13.34 -8.62
CA LEU A 66 -4.11 13.79 -7.52
C LEU A 66 -4.07 12.72 -6.43
N VAL A 67 -3.72 13.16 -5.23
CA VAL A 67 -3.65 12.32 -4.03
C VAL A 67 -4.50 12.92 -2.92
N GLU A 68 -4.91 12.08 -1.99
CA GLU A 68 -5.62 12.49 -0.79
C GLU A 68 -5.19 11.70 0.44
N ASP A 69 -5.27 12.35 1.60
CA ASP A 69 -5.26 11.71 2.91
C ASP A 69 -6.61 12.00 3.60
N ALA A 70 -6.72 11.73 4.91
CA ALA A 70 -7.94 11.97 5.66
C ALA A 70 -8.30 13.46 5.82
N GLU A 71 -7.34 14.38 5.62
CA GLU A 71 -7.49 15.80 5.88
C GLU A 71 -7.66 16.62 4.61
N ARG A 72 -7.04 16.21 3.49
CA ARG A 72 -6.99 17.02 2.27
C ARG A 72 -6.67 16.23 1.01
N GLY A 73 -6.91 16.87 -0.13
CA GLY A 73 -6.40 16.48 -1.45
C GLY A 73 -5.36 17.47 -1.98
N TRP A 74 -4.36 16.98 -2.72
CA TRP A 74 -3.36 17.81 -3.40
C TRP A 74 -2.78 17.11 -4.64
N VAL A 75 -2.05 17.87 -5.46
CA VAL A 75 -1.40 17.35 -6.67
C VAL A 75 0.09 17.16 -6.42
N ILE A 76 0.64 16.05 -6.91
CA ILE A 76 2.07 15.76 -6.94
C ILE A 76 2.52 15.66 -8.40
N ASP A 77 3.48 16.51 -8.76
CA ASP A 77 4.25 16.41 -10.00
C ASP A 77 5.40 15.40 -9.84
N TYR A 78 5.74 14.66 -10.90
CA TYR A 78 6.85 13.72 -10.90
C TYR A 78 7.66 13.71 -12.20
N ASP A 79 8.90 13.25 -12.15
CA ASP A 79 9.70 12.98 -13.35
C ASP A 79 9.66 11.49 -13.75
N THR A 80 9.63 10.60 -12.75
CA THR A 80 9.57 9.15 -12.92
C THR A 80 8.56 8.57 -11.94
N LEU A 81 7.68 7.70 -12.43
CA LEU A 81 6.68 7.00 -11.62
C LEU A 81 6.97 5.51 -11.59
N ILE A 82 7.06 4.96 -10.37
CA ILE A 82 7.17 3.52 -10.14
C ILE A 82 5.86 3.05 -9.50
N LEU A 83 5.15 2.15 -10.18
CA LEU A 83 3.89 1.59 -9.68
C LEU A 83 4.14 0.27 -8.97
N CYS A 84 3.86 0.25 -7.67
CA CYS A 84 3.97 -0.92 -6.80
C CYS A 84 2.62 -1.20 -6.09
N THR A 85 1.50 -1.01 -6.77
CA THR A 85 0.14 -1.05 -6.20
C THR A 85 -0.39 -2.46 -5.89
N GLY A 86 0.46 -3.49 -6.03
CA GLY A 86 0.10 -4.88 -5.77
C GLY A 86 -0.85 -5.47 -6.82
N ALA A 87 -1.65 -6.44 -6.38
CA ALA A 87 -2.64 -7.13 -7.21
C ALA A 87 -3.90 -7.40 -6.39
N ARG A 88 -5.03 -7.55 -7.09
CA ARG A 88 -6.31 -7.97 -6.49
C ARG A 88 -6.61 -9.42 -6.82
N GLU A 89 -7.26 -10.11 -5.89
CA GLU A 89 -7.82 -11.43 -6.14
C GLU A 89 -8.92 -11.34 -7.20
N LEU A 90 -8.91 -12.28 -8.15
CA LEU A 90 -9.97 -12.39 -9.16
C LEU A 90 -10.97 -13.45 -8.70
N LEU A 91 -12.22 -13.04 -8.49
CA LEU A 91 -13.32 -13.95 -8.19
C LEU A 91 -13.96 -14.40 -9.49
N LEU A 92 -13.98 -15.72 -9.72
CA LEU A 92 -14.58 -16.30 -10.92
C LEU A 92 -16.08 -16.54 -10.71
N PRO A 93 -16.94 -16.14 -11.66
CA PRO A 93 -18.39 -16.31 -11.51
C PRO A 93 -18.81 -17.77 -11.68
N PHE A 94 -19.58 -18.28 -10.73
CA PHE A 94 -20.28 -19.58 -10.79
C PHE A 94 -21.58 -19.51 -9.96
N PRO A 95 -22.64 -20.29 -10.25
CA PRO A 95 -23.87 -20.24 -9.45
C PRO A 95 -23.61 -20.35 -7.94
N GLY A 96 -24.04 -19.34 -7.17
CA GLY A 96 -23.82 -19.27 -5.72
C GLY A 96 -22.55 -18.56 -5.26
N TRP A 97 -21.69 -18.07 -6.17
CA TRP A 97 -20.42 -17.41 -5.82
C TRP A 97 -20.53 -16.12 -4.98
N THR A 98 -21.74 -15.55 -4.87
CA THR A 98 -22.04 -14.35 -4.07
C THR A 98 -22.78 -14.65 -2.76
N LEU A 99 -23.01 -15.92 -2.43
CA LEU A 99 -23.72 -16.28 -1.20
C LEU A 99 -22.89 -15.95 0.06
N PRO A 100 -23.54 -15.60 1.19
CA PRO A 100 -22.85 -15.42 2.46
C PRO A 100 -21.97 -16.61 2.83
N GLY A 101 -20.74 -16.36 3.28
CA GLY A 101 -19.76 -17.38 3.64
C GLY A 101 -18.85 -17.83 2.50
N VAL A 102 -19.17 -17.48 1.24
CA VAL A 102 -18.25 -17.68 0.12
C VAL A 102 -17.26 -16.51 0.09
N THR A 103 -15.96 -16.81 0.15
CA THR A 103 -14.89 -15.81 0.13
C THR A 103 -13.67 -16.33 -0.65
N GLY A 104 -12.89 -15.39 -1.21
CA GLY A 104 -11.60 -15.71 -1.81
C GLY A 104 -10.57 -16.12 -0.74
N ALA A 105 -9.52 -16.82 -1.15
CA ALA A 105 -8.47 -17.26 -0.23
C ALA A 105 -7.71 -16.05 0.34
N GLY A 106 -7.45 -15.03 -0.50
CA GLY A 106 -6.84 -13.78 -0.06
C GLY A 106 -7.74 -12.99 0.88
N GLY A 107 -9.04 -12.92 0.55
CA GLY A 107 -10.07 -12.34 1.41
C GLY A 107 -10.14 -13.01 2.78
N LEU A 108 -10.18 -14.34 2.83
CA LEU A 108 -10.17 -15.10 4.09
C LEU A 108 -8.90 -14.85 4.90
N GLN A 109 -7.73 -14.88 4.26
CA GLN A 109 -6.47 -14.59 4.94
C GLN A 109 -6.47 -13.17 5.54
N ALA A 110 -6.98 -12.18 4.82
CA ALA A 110 -7.09 -10.82 5.30
C ALA A 110 -8.04 -10.70 6.50
N LEU A 111 -9.17 -11.41 6.48
CA LEU A 111 -10.11 -11.47 7.60
C LEU A 111 -9.48 -12.08 8.85
N ILE A 112 -8.78 -13.21 8.72
CA ILE A 112 -8.05 -13.85 9.83
C ILE A 112 -7.00 -12.89 10.41
N LYS A 113 -6.20 -12.25 9.54
CA LYS A 113 -5.20 -11.24 9.97
C LYS A 113 -5.84 -10.02 10.63
N GLY A 114 -7.09 -9.70 10.28
CA GLY A 114 -7.88 -8.60 10.84
C GLY A 114 -8.60 -8.92 12.16
N GLY A 115 -8.54 -10.17 12.64
CA GLY A 115 -9.14 -10.58 13.90
C GLY A 115 -10.53 -11.23 13.80
N LEU A 116 -10.89 -11.79 12.63
CA LEU A 116 -12.01 -12.74 12.56
C LEU A 116 -11.68 -13.97 13.44
N PRO A 117 -12.57 -14.42 14.33
CA PRO A 117 -12.35 -15.62 15.15
C PRO A 117 -12.21 -16.90 14.32
#